data_AF-A0A1V5B349-F1
#
_entry.id   AF-A0A1V5B349-F1
#
_cell.length_a   1.000
_cell.length_b   1.000
_cell.length_c   1.000
_cell.angle_alpha   90.00
_cell.angle_beta   90.00
_cell.angle_gamma   90.00
#
_symmetry.space_group_name_H-M   'P 1'
#
loop_
_entity.id
_entity.type
_entity.pdbx_description
1 polymer ?
#
loop_
_entity_poly.entity_id
_entity_poly.type
_entity_poly.pdbx_seq_one_letter_code
_entity_poly.pdbx_strand_id
1 'polypeptide(L)'
;MDTVETAKVQTIRECGHDEYWLRDRIFDDPAQLGLGDLQAVIKEKKLSQGGRLDLLLKNPEDDSMFEVELQLGATDESHIIRTIEYWDNMKLKWPKRSHTAVLVAEEITNRFFNVVHLLGLTVPIIAIKANIVQIGEMKGLVFTKVVDSYDEQEEEETPQQAYDEKHWIDNYPGTLDCARLYKALLEKIYGEIPTKYFESYISLSVSGTARVWVTKRKNDRAFVEVKHGEGNFQEAVDYLNKEGISFGTRGGKYITFNVSTQQLKERSAIHEWLAMRLSPESLKTQTNQASDVTAFKLVEPQC
;
A
#
# COMPACT_ATOMS: atom_id res chain seq x y z
N MET A 1 33.81 -3.73 -13.18
CA MET A 1 32.60 -4.56 -13.38
C MET A 1 32.09 -4.82 -11.98
N ASP A 2 31.05 -4.09 -11.57
CA ASP A 2 30.42 -4.34 -10.27
C ASP A 2 29.68 -5.67 -10.36
N THR A 3 30.18 -6.68 -9.66
CA THR A 3 29.53 -7.97 -9.52
C THR A 3 28.25 -7.77 -8.73
N VAL A 4 27.10 -7.97 -9.39
CA VAL A 4 25.79 -8.00 -8.72
C VAL A 4 25.75 -9.25 -7.83
N GLU A 5 25.78 -9.06 -6.52
CA GLU A 5 25.58 -10.16 -5.58
C GLU A 5 24.13 -10.63 -5.62
N THR A 6 23.93 -11.96 -5.70
CA THR A 6 22.59 -12.55 -5.76
C THR A 6 22.02 -12.70 -4.35
N ALA A 7 20.81 -12.17 -4.14
CA ALA A 7 20.09 -12.35 -2.88
C ALA A 7 19.59 -13.79 -2.75
N LYS A 8 19.84 -14.42 -1.59
CA LYS A 8 19.33 -15.75 -1.25
C LYS A 8 18.28 -15.64 -0.16
N VAL A 9 17.09 -16.19 -0.42
CA VAL A 9 16.04 -16.33 0.60
C VAL A 9 16.27 -17.63 1.37
N GLN A 10 16.22 -17.55 2.70
CA GLN A 10 16.32 -18.68 3.62
C GLN A 10 15.16 -18.65 4.60
N THR A 11 14.78 -19.83 5.11
CA THR A 11 13.84 -19.91 6.23
C THR A 11 14.52 -19.41 7.51
N ILE A 12 13.73 -18.81 8.39
CA ILE A 12 14.11 -18.41 9.75
C ILE A 12 14.56 -19.66 10.52
N ARG A 13 13.86 -20.80 10.35
CA ARG A 13 14.21 -22.08 10.97
C ARG A 13 15.59 -22.59 10.53
N GLU A 14 15.91 -22.56 9.24
CA GLU A 14 17.24 -22.95 8.73
C GLU A 14 18.36 -22.01 9.22
N CYS A 15 18.01 -20.78 9.60
CA CYS A 15 18.95 -19.84 10.21
C CYS A 15 19.14 -20.07 11.72
N GLY A 16 18.49 -21.08 12.31
CA GLY A 16 18.64 -21.43 13.72
C GLY A 16 17.76 -20.60 14.66
N HIS A 17 16.69 -20.00 14.15
CA HIS A 17 15.74 -19.21 14.92
C HIS A 17 14.38 -19.91 15.03
N ASP A 18 13.64 -19.62 16.09
CA ASP A 18 12.33 -20.20 16.39
C ASP A 18 11.21 -19.15 16.38
N GLU A 19 9.97 -19.59 16.64
CA GLU A 19 8.79 -18.71 16.68
C GLU A 19 8.89 -17.67 17.80
N TYR A 20 9.53 -18.02 18.92
CA TYR A 20 9.78 -17.09 20.03
C TYR A 20 10.71 -15.95 19.62
N TRP A 21 11.78 -16.28 18.87
CA TRP A 21 12.68 -15.28 18.31
C TRP A 21 11.95 -14.35 17.34
N LEU A 22 11.15 -14.90 16.41
CA LEU A 22 10.41 -14.08 15.44
C LEU A 22 9.41 -13.15 16.15
N ARG A 23 8.67 -13.70 17.12
CA ARG A 23 7.75 -12.94 17.96
C ARG A 23 8.43 -11.77 18.65
N ASP A 24 9.60 -12.02 19.23
CA ASP A 24 10.33 -10.99 19.98
C ASP A 24 10.81 -9.87 19.05
N ARG A 25 11.26 -10.20 17.83
CA ARG A 25 11.58 -9.20 16.81
C ARG A 25 10.39 -8.32 16.44
N ILE A 26 9.21 -8.91 16.24
CA ILE A 26 8.00 -8.17 15.91
C ILE A 26 7.51 -7.35 17.11
N PHE A 27 7.61 -7.88 18.33
CA PHE A 27 7.19 -7.16 19.54
C PHE A 27 8.06 -5.92 19.78
N ASP A 28 9.38 -6.04 19.58
CA ASP A 28 10.34 -4.95 19.79
C ASP A 28 10.22 -3.86 18.71
N ASP A 29 9.86 -4.23 17.47
CA ASP A 29 9.68 -3.28 16.36
C ASP A 29 8.52 -3.72 15.43
N PRO A 30 7.26 -3.40 15.80
CA PRO A 30 6.10 -3.80 15.01
C PRO A 30 6.03 -3.18 13.61
N ALA A 31 6.73 -2.06 13.38
CA ALA A 31 6.74 -1.36 12.10
C ALA A 31 7.34 -2.22 10.97
N GLN A 32 8.17 -3.21 11.31
CA GLN A 32 8.76 -4.16 10.36
C GLN A 32 7.71 -4.98 9.60
N LEU A 33 6.50 -5.14 10.14
CA LEU A 33 5.40 -5.82 9.46
C LEU A 33 4.85 -5.04 8.25
N GLY A 34 5.16 -3.74 8.13
CA GLY A 34 4.65 -2.90 7.04
C GLY A 34 3.15 -2.58 7.16
N LEU A 35 2.63 -2.54 8.39
CA LEU A 35 1.21 -2.29 8.70
C LEU A 35 0.93 -0.89 9.27
N GLY A 36 1.88 0.03 9.15
CA GLY A 36 1.84 1.37 9.75
C GLY A 36 2.53 1.44 11.12
N ASP A 37 2.31 2.54 11.83
CA ASP A 37 2.90 2.77 13.16
C ASP A 37 2.09 2.03 14.24
N LEU A 38 2.43 0.76 14.47
CA LEU A 38 1.75 -0.09 15.43
C LEU A 38 2.51 -0.16 16.76
N GLN A 39 1.76 -0.22 17.86
CA GLN A 39 2.28 -0.42 19.21
C GLN A 39 1.95 -1.82 19.71
N ALA A 40 2.92 -2.51 20.30
CA ALA A 40 2.69 -3.80 20.93
C ALA A 40 1.92 -3.64 22.26
N VAL A 41 0.80 -4.35 22.40
CA VAL A 41 -0.08 -4.30 23.57
C VAL A 41 0.10 -5.52 24.45
N ILE A 42 0.10 -6.72 23.85
CA ILE A 42 0.20 -7.98 24.58
C ILE A 42 1.16 -8.92 23.87
N LYS A 43 1.99 -9.57 24.67
CA LYS A 43 2.87 -10.69 24.29
C LYS A 43 2.34 -11.95 24.98
N GLU A 44 2.05 -13.00 24.21
CA GLU A 44 1.64 -14.31 24.72
C GLU A 44 0.42 -14.31 25.65
N LYS A 45 -0.77 -14.10 25.08
CA LYS A 45 -2.02 -14.12 25.84
C LYS A 45 -2.66 -15.50 25.82
N LYS A 46 -2.66 -16.20 26.95
CA LYS A 46 -3.47 -17.42 27.13
C LYS A 46 -4.97 -17.10 27.05
N LEU A 47 -5.72 -17.93 26.32
CA LEU A 47 -7.17 -17.80 26.22
C LEU A 47 -7.90 -18.76 27.17
N SER A 48 -9.11 -18.38 27.58
CA SER A 48 -9.93 -19.17 28.52
C SER A 48 -10.41 -20.49 27.93
N GLN A 49 -10.53 -20.59 26.61
CA GLN A 49 -10.94 -21.82 25.90
C GLN A 49 -9.76 -22.69 25.45
N GLY A 50 -8.52 -22.33 25.82
CA GLY A 50 -7.29 -22.99 25.36
C GLY A 50 -6.59 -22.21 24.25
N GLY A 51 -5.29 -22.50 24.03
CA GLY A 51 -4.46 -21.76 23.08
C GLY A 51 -3.84 -20.47 23.65
N ARG A 52 -3.06 -19.79 22.81
CA ARG A 52 -2.29 -18.60 23.16
C ARG A 52 -2.14 -17.73 21.93
N LEU A 53 -2.67 -16.50 21.98
CA LEU A 53 -2.37 -15.48 20.99
C LEU A 53 -0.92 -15.04 21.14
N ASP A 54 -0.15 -15.08 20.06
CA ASP A 54 1.27 -14.71 20.10
C ASP A 54 1.46 -13.21 20.35
N LEU A 55 0.79 -12.35 19.58
CA LEU A 55 0.88 -10.90 19.75
C LEU A 55 -0.47 -10.20 19.54
N LEU A 56 -0.68 -9.15 20.33
CA LEU A 56 -1.73 -8.16 20.08
C LEU A 56 -1.08 -6.80 19.86
N LEU A 57 -1.26 -6.22 18.69
CA LEU A 57 -0.79 -4.90 18.33
C LEU A 57 -1.96 -3.92 18.22
N LYS A 58 -1.66 -2.63 18.27
CA LYS A 58 -2.66 -1.56 18.23
C LYS A 58 -2.13 -0.35 17.46
N ASN A 59 -2.96 0.24 16.61
CA ASN A 59 -2.71 1.57 16.09
C ASN A 59 -3.09 2.64 17.14
N PRO A 60 -2.14 3.52 17.54
CA PRO A 60 -2.40 4.55 18.54
C PRO A 60 -3.31 5.69 18.05
N GLU A 61 -3.48 5.86 16.73
CA GLU A 61 -4.27 6.95 16.14
C GLU A 61 -5.78 6.67 16.20
N ASP A 62 -6.20 5.44 15.91
CA ASP A 62 -7.62 5.07 15.75
C ASP A 62 -8.09 3.91 16.63
N ASP A 63 -7.21 3.42 17.52
CA ASP A 63 -7.45 2.27 18.40
C ASP A 63 -7.74 0.93 17.66
N SER A 64 -7.44 0.82 16.36
CA SER A 64 -7.54 -0.45 15.64
C SER A 64 -6.54 -1.47 16.18
N MET A 65 -6.95 -2.74 16.20
CA MET A 65 -6.22 -3.84 16.83
C MET A 65 -5.84 -4.89 15.78
N PHE A 66 -4.67 -5.48 15.95
CA PHE A 66 -4.13 -6.52 15.07
C PHE A 66 -3.75 -7.74 15.90
N GLU A 67 -4.45 -8.84 15.66
CA GLU A 67 -4.22 -10.13 16.31
C GLU A 67 -3.25 -10.96 15.47
N VAL A 68 -1.98 -11.00 15.87
CA VAL A 68 -0.91 -11.65 15.09
C VAL A 68 -0.65 -13.06 15.61
N GLU A 69 -0.73 -14.02 14.70
CA GLU A 69 -0.45 -15.43 14.95
C GLU A 69 0.72 -15.92 14.09
N LEU A 70 1.73 -16.53 14.72
CA LEU A 70 2.99 -16.88 14.08
C LEU A 70 3.09 -18.40 13.86
N GLN A 71 3.70 -18.77 12.75
CA GLN A 71 4.11 -20.15 12.49
C GLN A 71 5.41 -20.17 11.68
N LEU A 72 6.39 -20.96 12.10
CA LEU A 72 7.50 -21.29 11.20
C LEU A 72 7.14 -22.47 10.29
N GLY A 73 7.56 -22.37 9.04
CA GLY A 73 7.23 -23.29 7.96
C GLY A 73 6.06 -22.82 7.10
N ALA A 74 5.51 -23.76 6.35
CA ALA A 74 4.32 -23.54 5.55
C ALA A 74 3.07 -23.39 6.43
N THR A 75 2.19 -22.46 6.07
CA THR A 75 0.87 -22.32 6.68
C THR A 75 0.05 -23.59 6.50
N ASP A 76 -0.57 -24.06 7.58
CA ASP A 76 -1.51 -25.18 7.61
C ASP A 76 -2.91 -24.75 8.09
N GLU A 77 -3.86 -25.69 8.11
CA GLU A 77 -5.24 -25.43 8.53
C GLU A 77 -5.33 -25.01 10.00
N SER A 78 -4.45 -25.53 10.87
CA SER A 78 -4.48 -25.20 12.30
C SER A 78 -4.03 -23.75 12.52
N HIS A 79 -3.06 -23.27 11.75
CA HIS A 79 -2.62 -21.88 11.79
C HIS A 79 -3.76 -20.92 11.41
N ILE A 80 -4.49 -21.23 10.34
CA ILE A 80 -5.64 -20.43 9.89
C ILE A 80 -6.71 -20.38 10.97
N ILE A 81 -7.09 -21.54 11.52
CA ILE A 81 -8.12 -21.64 12.56
C ILE A 81 -7.71 -20.82 13.79
N ARG A 82 -6.49 -21.00 14.31
CA ARG A 82 -5.99 -20.23 15.46
C ARG A 82 -6.06 -18.72 15.21
N THR A 83 -5.62 -18.26 14.04
CA THR A 83 -5.64 -16.84 13.68
C THR A 83 -7.06 -16.26 13.77
N ILE A 84 -8.06 -16.96 13.24
CA ILE A 84 -9.46 -16.52 13.22
C ILE A 84 -10.09 -16.60 14.62
N GLU A 85 -9.84 -17.69 15.35
CA GLU A 85 -10.33 -17.86 16.72
C GLU A 85 -9.81 -16.74 17.64
N TYR A 86 -8.56 -16.33 17.48
CA TYR A 86 -7.97 -15.29 18.32
C TYR A 86 -8.51 -13.91 17.99
N TRP A 87 -8.71 -13.63 16.70
CA TRP A 87 -9.42 -12.44 16.24
C TRP A 87 -10.85 -12.37 16.82
N ASP A 88 -11.64 -13.44 16.71
CA ASP A 88 -13.03 -13.45 17.17
C ASP A 88 -13.12 -13.22 18.69
N ASN A 89 -12.24 -13.87 19.46
CA ASN A 89 -12.16 -13.66 20.89
C ASN A 89 -11.83 -12.20 21.28
N MET A 90 -10.94 -11.54 20.53
CA MET A 90 -10.60 -10.13 20.79
C MET A 90 -11.73 -9.18 20.36
N LYS A 91 -12.38 -9.46 19.23
CA LYS A 91 -13.56 -8.72 18.78
C LYS A 91 -14.71 -8.84 19.77
N LEU A 92 -14.98 -10.01 20.33
CA LEU A 92 -15.98 -10.21 21.37
C LEU A 92 -15.63 -9.46 22.66
N LYS A 93 -14.35 -9.41 23.03
CA LYS A 93 -13.89 -8.68 24.22
C LYS A 93 -13.97 -7.16 24.04
N TRP A 94 -13.65 -6.63 22.86
CA TRP A 94 -13.63 -5.20 22.55
C TRP A 94 -14.41 -4.86 21.27
N PRO A 95 -15.74 -5.04 21.25
CA PRO A 95 -16.54 -5.02 20.02
C PRO A 95 -16.56 -3.67 19.30
N LYS A 96 -16.25 -2.57 20.00
CA LYS A 96 -16.23 -1.22 19.42
C LYS A 96 -14.95 -0.90 18.65
N ARG A 97 -13.88 -1.68 18.79
CA ARG A 97 -12.63 -1.46 18.05
C ARG A 97 -12.68 -2.14 16.68
N SER A 98 -11.89 -1.64 15.75
CA SER A 98 -11.58 -2.39 14.54
C SER A 98 -10.58 -3.49 14.88
N HIS A 99 -10.75 -4.68 14.29
CA HIS A 99 -9.90 -5.85 14.57
C HIS A 99 -9.52 -6.51 13.26
N THR A 100 -8.24 -6.82 13.10
CA THR A 100 -7.69 -7.47 11.90
C THR A 100 -6.87 -8.69 12.31
N ALA A 101 -7.23 -9.85 11.78
CA ALA A 101 -6.46 -11.08 11.90
C ALA A 101 -5.16 -10.96 11.09
N VAL A 102 -4.00 -11.26 11.67
CA VAL A 102 -2.72 -11.22 10.96
C VAL A 102 -2.03 -12.58 11.06
N LEU A 103 -1.89 -13.26 9.93
CA LEU A 103 -1.18 -14.53 9.84
C LEU A 103 0.27 -14.28 9.38
N VAL A 104 1.26 -14.76 10.12
CA VAL A 104 2.68 -14.66 9.73
C VAL A 104 3.31 -16.04 9.60
N ALA A 105 3.84 -16.37 8.41
CA ALA A 105 4.47 -17.66 8.14
C ALA A 105 5.72 -17.54 7.26
N GLU A 106 6.58 -18.57 7.22
CA GLU A 106 7.72 -18.59 6.29
C GLU A 106 7.27 -18.83 4.84
N GLU A 107 6.20 -19.61 4.67
CA GLU A 107 5.59 -19.92 3.39
C GLU A 107 4.06 -19.92 3.51
N ILE A 108 3.38 -19.22 2.60
CA ILE A 108 1.93 -19.18 2.52
C ILE A 108 1.50 -20.02 1.30
N THR A 109 0.69 -21.05 1.54
CA THR A 109 0.33 -22.04 0.52
C THR A 109 -0.89 -21.61 -0.29
N ASN A 110 -1.09 -22.17 -1.49
CA ASN A 110 -2.28 -21.94 -2.33
C ASN A 110 -3.60 -22.27 -1.61
N ARG A 111 -3.60 -23.25 -0.71
CA ARG A 111 -4.77 -23.60 0.11
C ARG A 111 -5.21 -22.43 1.00
N PHE A 112 -4.26 -21.66 1.54
CA PHE A 112 -4.55 -20.48 2.34
C PHE A 112 -5.34 -19.44 1.54
N PHE A 113 -4.92 -19.11 0.32
CA PHE A 113 -5.60 -18.10 -0.51
C PHE A 113 -7.06 -18.46 -0.81
N ASN A 114 -7.35 -19.73 -1.09
CA ASN A 114 -8.71 -20.21 -1.33
C ASN A 114 -9.62 -20.01 -0.09
N VAL A 115 -9.07 -20.23 1.10
CA VAL A 115 -9.79 -20.11 2.37
C VAL A 115 -9.96 -18.64 2.74
N VAL A 116 -8.91 -17.83 2.60
CA VAL A 116 -8.97 -16.40 2.92
C VAL A 116 -9.90 -15.64 2.00
N HIS A 117 -9.99 -15.96 0.71
CA HIS A 117 -10.97 -15.31 -0.15
C HIS A 117 -12.41 -15.50 0.37
N LEU A 118 -12.76 -16.70 0.84
CA LEU A 118 -14.08 -16.98 1.40
C LEU A 118 -14.30 -16.26 2.73
N LEU A 119 -13.29 -16.26 3.61
CA LEU A 119 -13.38 -15.68 4.95
C LEU A 119 -13.26 -14.16 4.97
N GLY A 120 -12.50 -13.59 4.03
CA GLY A 120 -12.20 -12.16 3.92
C GLY A 120 -13.43 -11.28 3.75
N LEU A 121 -14.56 -11.85 3.32
CA LEU A 121 -15.86 -11.19 3.28
C LEU A 121 -16.41 -10.84 4.68
N THR A 122 -15.97 -11.54 5.72
CA THR A 122 -16.50 -11.42 7.09
C THR A 122 -15.42 -11.13 8.13
N VAL A 123 -14.21 -11.67 7.92
CA VAL A 123 -13.07 -11.54 8.82
C VAL A 123 -11.99 -10.74 8.11
N PRO A 124 -11.68 -9.51 8.56
CA PRO A 124 -10.56 -8.79 8.00
C PRO A 124 -9.26 -9.51 8.34
N ILE A 125 -8.52 -9.93 7.31
CA ILE A 125 -7.34 -10.78 7.43
C ILE A 125 -6.21 -10.31 6.53
N ILE A 126 -5.02 -10.28 7.10
CA ILE A 126 -3.76 -9.97 6.44
C ILE A 126 -2.84 -11.17 6.58
N ALA A 127 -2.11 -11.50 5.52
CA ALA A 127 -1.13 -12.57 5.54
C ALA A 127 0.24 -12.06 5.14
N ILE A 128 1.25 -12.35 5.96
CA ILE A 128 2.62 -11.84 5.83
C ILE A 128 3.57 -13.03 5.77
N LYS A 129 4.43 -13.04 4.76
CA LYS A 129 5.60 -13.93 4.73
C LYS A 129 6.74 -13.33 5.52
N ALA A 130 7.41 -14.12 6.34
CA ALA A 130 8.61 -13.75 7.08
C ALA A 130 9.77 -14.68 6.70
N ASN A 131 10.84 -14.12 6.14
CA ASN A 131 12.01 -14.89 5.71
C ASN A 131 13.30 -14.15 6.04
N ILE A 132 14.43 -14.86 6.03
CA ILE A 132 15.76 -14.23 6.07
C ILE A 132 16.27 -14.07 4.64
N VAL A 133 16.63 -12.85 4.26
CA VAL A 133 17.31 -12.56 2.99
C VAL A 133 18.79 -12.35 3.26
N GLN A 134 19.64 -13.13 2.59
CA GLN A 134 21.09 -13.01 2.66
C GLN A 134 21.64 -12.35 1.38
N ILE A 135 22.47 -11.32 1.55
CA ILE A 135 23.24 -10.66 0.48
C ILE A 135 24.69 -10.59 0.96
N GLY A 136 25.58 -11.33 0.30
CA GLY A 136 26.95 -11.53 0.79
C GLY A 136 26.96 -12.13 2.19
N GLU A 137 27.58 -11.43 3.15
CA GLU A 137 27.62 -11.80 4.57
C GLU A 137 26.46 -11.21 5.40
N MET A 138 25.67 -10.30 4.82
CA MET A 138 24.58 -9.63 5.53
C MET A 138 23.30 -10.46 5.48
N LYS A 139 22.61 -10.57 6.62
CA LYS A 139 21.29 -11.21 6.74
C LYS A 139 20.28 -10.20 7.25
N GLY A 140 19.15 -10.07 6.56
CA GLY A 140 18.01 -9.25 6.97
C GLY A 140 16.76 -10.09 7.15
N LEU A 141 15.99 -9.83 8.22
CA LEU A 141 14.62 -10.34 8.35
C LEU A 141 13.71 -9.48 7.47
N VAL A 142 13.01 -10.11 6.55
CA VAL A 142 12.13 -9.43 5.59
C VAL A 142 10.71 -9.95 5.79
N PHE A 143 9.79 -9.00 5.92
CA PHE A 143 8.36 -9.24 5.92
C PHE A 143 7.78 -8.84 4.58
N THR A 144 6.87 -9.65 4.04
CA THR A 144 6.21 -9.39 2.76
C THR A 144 4.72 -9.64 2.92
N LYS A 145 3.91 -8.59 2.79
CA LYS A 145 2.45 -8.73 2.79
C LYS A 145 2.02 -9.41 1.49
N VAL A 146 1.37 -10.56 1.61
CA VAL A 146 0.95 -11.41 0.49
C VAL A 146 -0.55 -11.37 0.26
N VAL A 147 -1.32 -11.18 1.33
CA VAL A 147 -2.77 -10.98 1.27
C VAL A 147 -3.14 -9.85 2.20
N ASP A 148 -4.08 -9.02 1.75
CA ASP A 148 -4.73 -7.98 2.53
C ASP A 148 -6.20 -7.97 2.11
N SER A 149 -7.09 -8.53 2.94
CA SER A 149 -8.52 -8.62 2.58
C SER A 149 -9.23 -7.26 2.55
N TYR A 150 -8.57 -6.18 3.00
CA TYR A 150 -9.04 -4.80 2.82
C TYR A 150 -8.59 -4.18 1.50
N ASP A 151 -7.60 -4.74 0.81
CA ASP A 151 -7.40 -4.39 -0.60
C ASP A 151 -8.52 -5.02 -1.39
N GLU A 152 -9.45 -4.19 -1.88
CA GLU A 152 -10.25 -4.56 -3.05
C GLU A 152 -9.26 -5.10 -4.08
N GLN A 153 -9.32 -6.40 -4.38
CA GLN A 153 -8.62 -6.92 -5.54
C GLN A 153 -9.18 -6.11 -6.70
N GLU A 154 -8.37 -5.20 -7.25
CA GLU A 154 -8.69 -4.58 -8.53
C GLU A 154 -8.92 -5.76 -9.46
N GLU A 155 -10.18 -6.02 -9.84
CA GLU A 155 -10.44 -6.93 -10.93
C GLU A 155 -9.55 -6.43 -12.06
N GLU A 156 -8.63 -7.28 -12.54
CA GLU A 156 -7.96 -7.02 -13.80
C GLU A 156 -9.05 -7.09 -14.86
N GLU A 157 -9.80 -6.00 -15.01
CA GLU A 157 -10.66 -5.78 -16.15
C GLU A 157 -9.71 -5.88 -17.33
N THR A 158 -9.81 -6.97 -18.07
CA THR A 158 -9.18 -7.06 -19.37
C THR A 158 -10.06 -6.24 -20.28
N PRO A 159 -9.55 -5.32 -21.13
CA PRO A 159 -10.37 -4.54 -22.03
C PRO A 159 -11.22 -5.49 -22.90
N GLN A 160 -12.50 -5.68 -22.54
CA GLN A 160 -13.39 -6.62 -23.24
C GLN A 160 -13.73 -6.11 -24.66
N GLN A 161 -13.52 -4.81 -24.89
CA GLN A 161 -13.56 -4.16 -26.19
C GLN A 161 -12.43 -3.14 -26.29
N ALA A 162 -11.87 -2.97 -27.48
CA ALA A 162 -10.96 -1.86 -27.77
C ALA A 162 -11.76 -0.56 -27.77
N TYR A 163 -12.04 -0.01 -26.58
CA TYR A 163 -12.37 1.41 -26.46
C TYR A 163 -11.11 2.15 -26.86
N ASP A 164 -11.03 2.56 -28.12
CA ASP A 164 -9.92 3.34 -28.61
C ASP A 164 -10.04 4.80 -28.15
N GLU A 165 -8.96 5.56 -28.32
CA GLU A 165 -8.96 7.00 -28.01
C GLU A 165 -10.07 7.75 -28.78
N LYS A 166 -10.47 7.24 -29.96
CA LYS A 166 -11.55 7.80 -30.78
C LYS A 166 -12.90 7.76 -30.05
N HIS A 167 -13.24 6.65 -29.39
CA HIS A 167 -14.44 6.58 -28.55
C HIS A 167 -14.49 7.72 -27.52
N TRP A 168 -13.35 7.99 -26.87
CA TRP A 168 -13.24 9.01 -25.83
C TRP A 168 -13.30 10.43 -26.38
N ILE A 169 -12.73 10.68 -27.56
CA ILE A 169 -12.85 11.96 -28.28
C ILE A 169 -14.32 12.29 -28.56
N ASP A 170 -15.07 11.30 -29.06
CA ASP A 170 -16.45 11.54 -29.53
C ASP A 170 -17.46 11.67 -28.38
N ASN A 171 -17.26 10.93 -27.27
CA ASN A 171 -18.27 10.81 -26.21
C ASN A 171 -17.92 11.54 -24.90
N TYR A 172 -16.64 11.64 -24.56
CA TYR A 172 -16.19 12.17 -23.26
C TYR A 172 -14.90 13.01 -23.39
N PRO A 173 -14.87 14.06 -24.26
CA PRO A 173 -13.65 14.81 -24.55
C PRO A 173 -13.05 15.49 -23.31
N GLY A 174 -13.88 15.94 -22.36
CA GLY A 174 -13.41 16.51 -21.09
C GLY A 174 -12.70 15.48 -20.20
N THR A 175 -13.20 14.24 -20.16
CA THR A 175 -12.54 13.16 -19.44
C THR A 175 -11.20 12.81 -20.09
N LEU A 176 -11.15 12.73 -21.42
CA LEU A 176 -9.92 12.47 -22.16
C LEU A 176 -8.87 13.57 -21.94
N ASP A 177 -9.28 14.84 -21.93
CA ASP A 177 -8.37 15.95 -21.69
C ASP A 177 -7.79 15.92 -20.27
N CYS A 178 -8.61 15.62 -19.26
CA CYS A 178 -8.11 15.38 -17.90
C CYS A 178 -7.10 14.22 -17.86
N ALA A 179 -7.38 13.11 -18.54
CA ALA A 179 -6.47 11.97 -18.61
C ALA A 179 -5.15 12.33 -19.29
N ARG A 180 -5.18 13.06 -20.41
CA ARG A 180 -3.99 13.54 -21.12
C ARG A 180 -3.15 14.50 -20.26
N LEU A 181 -3.79 15.40 -19.51
CA LEU A 181 -3.06 16.28 -18.59
C LEU A 181 -2.38 15.48 -17.48
N TYR A 182 -3.08 14.52 -16.88
CA TYR A 182 -2.48 13.69 -15.83
C TYR A 182 -1.35 12.80 -16.38
N LYS A 183 -1.55 12.22 -17.57
CA LYS A 183 -0.50 11.48 -18.30
C LYS A 183 0.73 12.35 -18.52
N ALA A 184 0.58 13.59 -18.99
CA ALA A 184 1.69 14.50 -19.20
C ALA A 184 2.43 14.84 -17.89
N LEU A 185 1.73 14.99 -16.77
CA LEU A 185 2.36 15.17 -15.45
C LEU A 185 3.19 13.94 -15.05
N LEU A 186 2.63 12.76 -15.23
CA LEU A 186 3.32 11.50 -14.91
C LEU A 186 4.51 11.26 -15.84
N GLU A 187 4.39 11.60 -17.12
CA GLU A 187 5.45 11.40 -18.11
C GLU A 187 6.70 12.22 -17.81
N LYS A 188 6.52 13.43 -17.28
CA LYS A 188 7.64 14.26 -16.79
C LYS A 188 8.44 13.59 -15.68
N ILE A 189 7.80 12.75 -14.85
CA ILE A 189 8.36 12.21 -13.62
C ILE A 189 8.86 10.77 -13.78
N TYR A 190 8.17 9.97 -14.59
CA TYR A 190 8.40 8.53 -14.70
C TYR A 190 8.71 8.04 -16.12
N GLY A 191 8.75 8.93 -17.12
CA GLY A 191 8.97 8.55 -18.51
C GLY A 191 7.70 8.04 -19.17
N GLU A 192 7.78 7.00 -20.01
CA GLU A 192 6.60 6.51 -20.73
C GLU A 192 5.52 5.98 -19.76
N ILE A 193 4.27 6.42 -19.95
CA ILE A 193 3.12 6.03 -19.13
C ILE A 193 2.17 5.14 -19.95
N PRO A 194 2.20 3.81 -19.72
CA PRO A 194 1.22 2.91 -20.31
C PRO A 194 -0.20 3.36 -19.96
N THR A 195 -1.00 3.54 -21.00
CA THR A 195 -2.38 4.01 -20.91
C THR A 195 -3.30 2.92 -21.44
N LYS A 196 -4.27 2.51 -20.63
CA LYS A 196 -5.30 1.54 -21.03
C LYS A 196 -6.66 2.23 -21.00
N TYR A 197 -7.50 1.90 -21.97
CA TYR A 197 -8.83 2.44 -22.13
C TYR A 197 -9.85 1.35 -21.86
N PHE A 198 -10.77 1.63 -20.93
CA PHE A 198 -11.87 0.75 -20.54
C PHE A 198 -13.21 1.38 -20.93
N GLU A 199 -14.31 0.67 -20.69
CA GLU A 199 -15.66 1.20 -20.98
C GLU A 199 -15.98 2.44 -20.14
N SER A 200 -15.54 2.47 -18.88
CA SER A 200 -15.96 3.44 -17.89
C SER A 200 -14.85 4.38 -17.43
N TYR A 201 -13.58 4.04 -17.67
CA TYR A 201 -12.42 4.85 -17.26
C TYR A 201 -11.21 4.65 -18.16
N ILE A 202 -10.23 5.53 -17.99
CA ILE A 202 -8.88 5.43 -18.56
C ILE A 202 -7.93 5.18 -17.40
N SER A 203 -7.06 4.17 -17.48
CA SER A 203 -6.04 3.92 -16.47
C SER A 203 -4.65 4.30 -16.96
N LEU A 204 -3.86 4.89 -16.05
CA LEU A 204 -2.47 5.28 -16.27
C LEU A 204 -1.59 4.50 -15.30
N SER A 205 -0.61 3.79 -15.86
CA SER A 205 0.28 2.92 -15.09
C SER A 205 1.65 3.57 -14.89
N VAL A 206 2.16 3.51 -13.67
CA VAL A 206 3.51 3.91 -13.31
C VAL A 206 4.26 2.66 -12.86
N SER A 207 5.41 2.39 -13.47
CA SER A 207 6.27 1.24 -13.11
C SER A 207 5.53 -0.12 -13.13
N GLY A 208 4.62 -0.31 -14.10
CA GLY A 208 3.86 -1.55 -14.26
C GLY A 208 2.61 -1.67 -13.38
N THR A 209 2.35 -0.70 -12.49
CA THR A 209 1.16 -0.68 -11.63
C THR A 209 0.24 0.48 -12.02
N ALA A 210 -1.07 0.22 -12.15
CA ALA A 210 -2.05 1.29 -12.31
C ALA A 210 -2.02 2.22 -11.08
N ARG A 211 -1.85 3.52 -11.29
CA ARG A 211 -1.78 4.53 -10.21
C ARG A 211 -2.84 5.60 -10.34
N VAL A 212 -3.37 5.81 -11.53
CA VAL A 212 -4.39 6.83 -11.78
C VAL A 212 -5.49 6.25 -12.64
N TRP A 213 -6.74 6.50 -12.22
CA TRP A 213 -7.94 6.17 -12.96
C TRP A 213 -8.71 7.44 -13.25
N VAL A 214 -9.13 7.62 -14.49
CA VAL A 214 -9.88 8.78 -14.94
C VAL A 214 -11.22 8.29 -15.47
N THR A 215 -12.22 8.32 -14.60
CA THR A 215 -13.56 7.78 -14.83
C THR A 215 -14.45 8.79 -15.55
N LYS A 216 -15.21 8.30 -16.53
CA LYS A 216 -16.08 9.11 -17.39
C LYS A 216 -17.07 9.95 -16.58
N ARG A 217 -17.11 11.24 -16.87
CA ARG A 217 -18.17 12.15 -16.43
C ARG A 217 -18.72 12.89 -17.64
N LYS A 218 -19.96 13.35 -17.54
CA LYS A 218 -20.56 14.21 -18.56
C LYS A 218 -19.87 15.58 -18.56
N ASN A 219 -20.01 16.31 -19.67
CA ASN A 219 -19.46 17.64 -19.89
C ASN A 219 -17.91 17.65 -19.84
N ASP A 220 -17.32 18.75 -19.39
CA ASP A 220 -15.88 19.00 -19.31
C ASP A 220 -15.22 18.42 -18.05
N ARG A 221 -15.85 17.44 -17.39
CA ARG A 221 -15.43 16.91 -16.09
C ARG A 221 -14.88 15.50 -16.18
N ALA A 222 -14.14 15.12 -15.14
CA ALA A 222 -13.69 13.77 -14.88
C ALA A 222 -13.77 13.46 -13.38
N PHE A 223 -13.88 12.18 -13.05
CA PHE A 223 -13.57 11.71 -11.70
C PHE A 223 -12.20 11.05 -11.74
N VAL A 224 -11.23 11.66 -11.06
CA VAL A 224 -9.84 11.21 -11.05
C VAL A 224 -9.56 10.56 -9.71
N GLU A 225 -9.09 9.32 -9.75
CA GLU A 225 -8.62 8.59 -8.57
C GLU A 225 -7.13 8.40 -8.67
N VAL A 226 -6.42 8.75 -7.60
CA VAL A 226 -4.97 8.74 -7.53
C VAL A 226 -4.59 7.83 -6.37
N LYS A 227 -4.02 6.66 -6.68
CA LYS A 227 -3.53 5.71 -5.68
C LYS A 227 -2.16 6.13 -5.20
N HIS A 228 -2.08 6.54 -3.95
CA HIS A 228 -0.83 6.97 -3.34
C HIS A 228 0.15 5.79 -3.23
N GLY A 229 1.45 6.07 -3.36
CA GLY A 229 2.50 5.07 -3.20
C GLY A 229 2.66 4.59 -1.77
N GLU A 230 3.60 3.67 -1.53
CA GLU A 230 4.09 3.34 -0.18
C GLU A 230 4.81 4.58 0.40
N GLY A 231 4.02 5.47 0.98
CA GLY A 231 4.40 6.78 1.51
C GLY A 231 3.26 7.31 2.38
N ASN A 232 3.51 8.35 3.16
CA ASN A 232 2.56 8.83 4.16
C ASN A 232 1.33 9.47 3.49
N PHE A 233 0.27 8.68 3.25
CA PHE A 233 -1.03 9.14 2.74
C PHE A 233 -1.56 10.35 3.52
N GLN A 234 -1.30 10.41 4.82
CA GLN A 234 -1.69 11.53 5.67
C GLN A 234 -0.98 12.83 5.29
N GLU A 235 0.30 12.78 4.88
CA GLU A 235 1.03 13.96 4.37
C GLU A 235 0.32 14.57 3.16
N ALA A 236 -0.17 13.73 2.25
CA ALA A 236 -0.90 14.19 1.07
C ALA A 236 -2.26 14.79 1.43
N VAL A 237 -2.98 14.18 2.38
CA VAL A 237 -4.24 14.72 2.92
C VAL A 237 -4.02 16.09 3.58
N ASP A 238 -3.00 16.21 4.43
CA ASP A 238 -2.67 17.44 5.14
C ASP A 238 -2.25 18.55 4.17
N TYR A 239 -1.44 18.22 3.16
CA TYR A 239 -1.03 19.14 2.11
C TYR A 239 -2.24 19.66 1.32
N LEU A 240 -3.15 18.78 0.90
CA LEU A 240 -4.34 19.19 0.13
C LEU A 240 -5.32 20.04 0.94
N ASN A 241 -5.49 19.72 2.23
CA ASN A 241 -6.26 20.55 3.15
C ASN A 241 -5.65 21.94 3.31
N LYS A 242 -4.32 22.02 3.47
CA LYS A 242 -3.60 23.29 3.56
C LYS A 242 -3.76 24.14 2.30
N GLU A 243 -3.72 23.53 1.13
CA GLU A 243 -3.88 24.21 -0.17
C GLU A 243 -5.34 24.54 -0.52
N GLY A 244 -6.31 24.12 0.32
CA GLY A 244 -7.73 24.41 0.15
C GLY A 244 -8.35 23.77 -1.08
N ILE A 245 -7.81 22.64 -1.55
CA ILE A 245 -8.39 21.87 -2.65
C ILE A 245 -9.52 20.98 -2.14
N SER A 246 -10.61 20.87 -2.91
CA SER A 246 -11.63 19.86 -2.64
C SER A 246 -11.17 18.49 -3.17
N PHE A 247 -11.10 17.52 -2.28
CA PHE A 247 -10.80 16.13 -2.59
C PHE A 247 -11.67 15.20 -1.74
N GLY A 248 -11.75 13.94 -2.13
CA GLY A 248 -12.27 12.85 -1.32
C GLY A 248 -11.19 11.80 -1.07
N THR A 249 -11.47 10.86 -0.17
CA THR A 249 -10.58 9.74 0.12
C THR A 249 -11.33 8.42 0.00
N ARG A 250 -10.70 7.38 -0.55
CA ARG A 250 -11.25 6.02 -0.56
C ARG A 250 -10.23 5.05 0.02
N GLY A 251 -10.64 4.25 1.00
CA GLY A 251 -9.86 3.15 1.58
C GLY A 251 -8.48 3.53 2.15
N GLY A 252 -8.25 4.79 2.52
CA GLY A 252 -6.94 5.26 3.01
C GLY A 252 -5.78 5.15 2.01
N LYS A 253 -6.07 4.86 0.74
CA LYS A 253 -5.08 4.60 -0.32
C LYS A 253 -5.28 5.50 -1.54
N TYR A 254 -6.51 5.98 -1.75
CA TYR A 254 -6.88 6.79 -2.91
C TYR A 254 -7.26 8.20 -2.50
N ILE A 255 -6.69 9.16 -3.21
CA ILE A 255 -7.17 10.55 -3.23
C ILE A 255 -8.02 10.73 -4.48
N THR A 256 -9.22 11.25 -4.32
CA THR A 256 -10.20 11.36 -5.40
C THR A 256 -10.56 12.82 -5.68
N PHE A 257 -10.73 13.16 -6.95
CA PHE A 257 -11.03 14.50 -7.42
C PHE A 257 -12.18 14.45 -8.40
N ASN A 258 -13.15 15.36 -8.25
CA ASN A 258 -14.15 15.62 -9.27
C ASN A 258 -13.85 16.99 -9.89
N VAL A 259 -13.14 17.00 -11.02
CA VAL A 259 -12.51 18.21 -11.58
C VAL A 259 -12.80 18.36 -13.07
N SER A 260 -12.76 19.60 -13.55
CA SER A 260 -12.68 19.90 -14.98
C SER A 260 -11.24 20.09 -15.45
N THR A 261 -11.04 20.07 -16.76
CA THR A 261 -9.75 20.36 -17.40
C THR A 261 -9.17 21.72 -16.96
N GLN A 262 -10.03 22.72 -16.77
CA GLN A 262 -9.62 24.05 -16.30
C GLN A 262 -9.11 24.00 -14.86
N GLN A 263 -9.86 23.37 -13.95
CA GLN A 263 -9.47 23.27 -12.55
C GLN A 263 -8.15 22.53 -12.36
N LEU A 264 -7.93 21.47 -13.15
CA LEU A 264 -6.69 20.70 -13.13
C LEU A 264 -5.50 21.54 -13.61
N LYS A 265 -5.67 22.38 -14.65
CA LYS A 265 -4.64 23.31 -15.13
C LYS A 265 -4.30 24.38 -14.11
N GLU A 266 -5.32 25.01 -13.51
CA GLU A 266 -5.17 26.05 -12.48
C GLU A 266 -4.43 25.54 -11.23
N ARG A 267 -4.60 24.24 -10.91
CA ARG A 267 -3.97 23.58 -9.76
C ARG A 267 -2.88 22.58 -10.17
N SER A 268 -2.27 22.77 -11.34
CA SER A 268 -1.30 21.83 -11.93
C SER A 268 -0.12 21.51 -11.01
N ALA A 269 0.42 22.51 -10.30
CA ALA A 269 1.53 22.31 -9.34
C ALA A 269 1.17 21.33 -8.20
N ILE A 270 -0.07 21.34 -7.73
CA ILE A 270 -0.52 20.43 -6.67
C ILE A 270 -0.70 19.01 -7.21
N HIS A 271 -1.25 18.88 -8.41
CA HIS A 271 -1.35 17.57 -9.07
C HIS A 271 0.02 17.00 -9.45
N GLU A 272 1.00 17.85 -9.82
CA GLU A 272 2.39 17.46 -10.03
C GLU A 272 3.04 16.97 -8.73
N TRP A 273 2.84 17.69 -7.62
CA TRP A 273 3.31 17.28 -6.30
C TRP A 273 2.76 15.91 -5.88
N LEU A 274 1.48 15.65 -6.16
CA LEU A 274 0.85 14.33 -5.93
C LEU A 274 1.43 13.27 -6.86
N ALA A 275 1.60 13.59 -8.14
CA ALA A 275 2.17 12.70 -9.14
C ALA A 275 3.59 12.24 -8.74
N MET A 276 4.40 13.09 -8.10
CA MET A 276 5.73 12.74 -7.58
C MET A 276 5.74 11.69 -6.46
N ARG A 277 4.58 11.32 -5.90
CA ARG A 277 4.46 10.41 -4.74
C ARG A 277 3.68 9.13 -5.06
N LEU A 278 3.51 8.80 -6.34
CA LEU A 278 2.78 7.60 -6.77
C LEU A 278 3.65 6.34 -6.85
N SER A 279 4.97 6.49 -6.85
CA SER A 279 5.93 5.38 -6.92
C SER A 279 7.17 5.70 -6.07
N PRO A 280 7.88 4.68 -5.52
CA PRO A 280 9.12 4.87 -4.78
C PRO A 280 10.15 5.72 -5.54
N GLU A 281 10.99 6.46 -4.79
CA GLU A 281 11.95 7.41 -5.36
C GLU A 281 12.95 6.78 -6.34
N SER A 282 13.29 5.51 -6.13
CA SER A 282 14.21 4.73 -6.98
C SER A 282 13.73 4.56 -8.43
N LEU A 283 12.45 4.84 -8.71
CA LEU A 283 11.82 4.66 -10.02
C LEU A 283 11.51 5.98 -10.73
N LYS A 284 11.84 7.14 -10.12
CA LYS A 284 11.72 8.46 -10.75
C LYS A 284 12.85 8.62 -11.78
N THR A 285 12.58 9.18 -12.95
CA THR A 285 13.66 9.51 -13.91
C THR A 285 14.64 10.49 -13.27
N GLN A 286 15.94 10.33 -13.56
CA GLN A 286 17.07 11.05 -12.92
C GLN A 286 17.05 12.60 -13.07
N THR A 287 15.99 13.19 -13.60
CA THR A 287 15.94 14.61 -13.99
C THR A 287 15.56 15.57 -12.86
N ASN A 288 15.15 15.10 -11.67
CA ASN A 288 14.69 15.97 -10.57
C ASN A 288 15.54 15.92 -9.28
N GLN A 289 16.86 15.66 -9.38
CA GLN A 289 17.77 15.84 -8.24
C GLN A 289 18.36 17.27 -8.10
N ALA A 290 17.88 18.24 -8.88
CA ALA A 290 18.46 19.59 -8.92
C ALA A 290 17.40 20.70 -8.75
N SER A 291 16.71 20.75 -7.62
CA SER A 291 15.92 21.95 -7.26
C SER A 291 15.64 22.13 -5.77
N ASP A 292 16.38 21.48 -4.88
CA ASP A 292 16.43 21.88 -3.48
C ASP A 292 17.89 21.98 -3.02
N VAL A 293 18.18 22.98 -2.20
CA VAL A 293 19.49 23.47 -1.75
C VAL A 293 20.16 24.51 -2.68
N THR A 294 19.47 25.62 -2.95
CA THR A 294 20.16 26.93 -3.05
C THR A 294 19.28 28.05 -2.54
N ALA A 295 19.28 28.27 -1.22
CA ALA A 295 18.78 29.51 -0.64
C ALA A 295 19.47 29.80 0.71
N PHE A 296 20.40 30.76 0.66
CA PHE A 296 20.75 31.73 1.70
C PHE A 296 21.22 31.26 3.09
N LYS A 297 22.54 31.34 3.29
CA LYS A 297 23.11 32.02 4.47
C LYS A 297 24.22 32.97 4.03
N LEU A 298 23.85 34.23 3.79
CA LEU A 298 24.73 35.37 3.99
C LEU A 298 24.63 35.75 5.47
N VAL A 299 25.72 35.62 6.21
CA VAL A 299 25.94 36.35 7.46
C VAL A 299 27.30 37.00 7.33
N GLU A 300 27.29 38.33 7.41
CA GLU A 300 28.42 39.25 7.28
C GLU A 300 29.51 39.04 8.35
N PRO A 301 30.75 39.49 8.08
CA PRO A 301 31.83 39.46 9.05
C PRO A 301 31.67 40.59 10.08
N GLN A 302 31.80 40.28 11.37
CA GLN A 302 32.06 41.30 12.39
C GLN A 302 33.57 41.48 12.59
N CYS A 303 33.95 42.75 12.81
CA CYS A 303 35.29 43.30 13.05
C CYS A 303 36.20 42.49 13.96
#